data_AF-A0A453DII8-F1
#
_entry.id   AF-A0A453DII8-F1
#
_cell.length_a   1.000
_cell.length_b   1.000
_cell.length_c   1.000
_cell.angle_alpha   90.00
_cell.angle_beta   90.00
_cell.angle_gamma   90.00
#
_symmetry.space_group_name_H-M   'P 1'
#
loop_
_entity.id
_entity.type
_entity.pdbx_description
1 polymer ?
#
loop_
_entity_poly.entity_id
_entity_poly.type
_entity_poly.pdbx_seq_one_letter_code
_entity_poly.pdbx_strand_id
1 'polypeptide(L)'
;MKSSLVSIDRTAYTAMADAFLACGSIDGALCIFGEIIKQAGDNKDLRPKPHLYLSIMRAFATIGDFDMVRRLKERMWPDSVGSISRSAKQEADELLMEAAINNNQVDVARRLLRRIVNGKEHFSWRSRVGLVALKVETLSGFTNSPLRPHVFPQILLNDPVEKYMIPFRESRPLGADLILENVAMRFLKDSAVPLVNDWGSCVGIVHSRDCTKV
;
A
#
# COMPACT_ATOMS: atom_id res chain seq x y z
N MET A 1 -31.53 -12.55 42.54
CA MET A 1 -30.95 -12.75 41.20
C MET A 1 -29.68 -11.93 41.11
N LYS A 2 -28.50 -12.55 41.07
CA LYS A 2 -27.26 -11.83 40.74
C LYS A 2 -27.42 -11.40 39.28
N SER A 3 -27.55 -10.10 39.03
CA SER A 3 -27.37 -9.52 37.69
C SER A 3 -26.06 -10.09 37.14
N SER A 4 -26.14 -10.95 36.13
CA SER A 4 -24.98 -11.33 35.36
C SER A 4 -24.46 -10.05 34.71
N LEU A 5 -23.46 -9.44 35.35
CA LEU A 5 -22.75 -8.29 34.80
C LEU A 5 -22.22 -8.71 33.43
N VAL A 6 -22.84 -8.18 32.37
CA VAL A 6 -22.34 -8.34 31.01
C VAL A 6 -21.02 -7.60 30.96
N SER A 7 -19.92 -8.33 30.98
CA SER A 7 -18.58 -7.77 30.83
C SER A 7 -18.21 -7.74 29.35
N ILE A 8 -17.64 -6.62 28.91
CA ILE A 8 -17.09 -6.49 27.57
C ILE A 8 -15.78 -7.27 27.53
N ASP A 9 -15.71 -8.27 26.65
CA ASP A 9 -14.49 -9.03 26.44
C ASP A 9 -13.56 -8.33 25.43
N ARG A 10 -12.34 -8.84 25.30
CA ARG A 10 -11.36 -8.33 24.33
C ARG A 10 -11.92 -8.28 22.90
N THR A 11 -12.72 -9.28 22.52
CA THR A 11 -13.27 -9.39 21.17
C THR A 11 -14.22 -8.26 20.87
N ALA A 12 -15.10 -7.94 21.82
CA ALA A 12 -16.02 -6.81 21.70
C ALA A 12 -15.28 -5.47 21.61
N TYR A 13 -14.26 -5.23 22.44
CA TYR A 13 -13.42 -4.02 22.34
C TYR A 13 -12.74 -3.89 20.97
N THR A 14 -12.14 -4.98 20.47
CA THR A 14 -11.56 -5.02 19.12
C THR A 14 -12.61 -4.65 18.08
N ALA A 15 -13.79 -5.29 18.12
CA ALA A 15 -14.83 -5.07 17.12
C ALA A 15 -15.36 -3.63 17.12
N MET A 16 -15.50 -3.02 18.30
CA MET A 16 -15.89 -1.61 18.44
C MET A 16 -14.84 -0.69 17.83
N ALA A 17 -13.56 -0.92 18.11
CA ALA A 17 -12.48 -0.10 17.56
C ALA A 17 -12.40 -0.25 16.02
N ASP A 18 -12.46 -1.48 15.50
CA ASP A 18 -12.49 -1.72 14.06
C ASP A 18 -13.71 -1.08 13.38
N ALA A 19 -14.88 -1.07 14.04
CA ALA A 19 -16.07 -0.37 13.54
C ALA A 19 -15.87 1.15 13.46
N PHE A 20 -15.28 1.77 14.49
CA PHE A 20 -14.94 3.20 14.44
C PHE A 20 -13.96 3.51 13.31
N LEU A 21 -12.93 2.68 13.13
CA LEU A 21 -11.97 2.83 12.03
C LEU A 21 -12.65 2.68 10.66
N ALA A 22 -13.57 1.73 10.51
CA ALA A 22 -14.34 1.55 9.28
C ALA A 22 -15.24 2.77 8.97
N CYS A 23 -15.74 3.45 10.01
CA CYS A 23 -16.46 4.72 9.88
C CYS A 23 -15.55 5.94 9.70
N GLY A 24 -14.22 5.77 9.65
CA GLY A 24 -13.25 6.86 9.54
C GLY A 24 -13.04 7.66 10.83
N SER A 25 -13.58 7.22 11.97
CA SER A 25 -13.41 7.87 13.27
C SER A 25 -12.18 7.33 14.00
N ILE A 26 -11.02 7.94 13.73
CA ILE A 26 -9.76 7.57 14.39
C ILE A 26 -9.81 7.89 15.88
N ASP A 27 -10.39 9.03 16.27
CA ASP A 27 -10.51 9.44 17.67
C ASP A 27 -11.41 8.48 18.46
N GLY A 28 -12.55 8.06 17.88
CA GLY A 28 -13.43 7.07 18.49
C GLY A 28 -12.72 5.73 18.71
N ALA A 29 -11.97 5.27 17.70
CA ALA A 29 -11.15 4.06 17.82
C ALA A 29 -10.07 4.18 18.90
N LEU A 30 -9.43 5.35 19.03
CA LEU A 30 -8.46 5.62 20.09
C LEU A 30 -9.10 5.63 21.48
N CYS A 31 -10.30 6.18 21.64
CA CYS A 31 -11.02 6.14 22.91
C CYS A 31 -11.26 4.69 23.35
N ILE A 32 -11.77 3.84 22.46
CA ILE A 32 -11.99 2.41 22.73
C ILE A 32 -10.67 1.71 23.04
N PHE A 33 -9.62 2.01 22.26
CA PHE A 33 -8.29 1.46 22.47
C PHE A 33 -7.68 1.86 23.82
N GLY A 34 -7.84 3.12 24.23
CA GLY A 34 -7.40 3.60 25.54
C GLY A 34 -8.12 2.90 26.69
N GLU A 35 -9.43 2.66 26.54
CA GLU A 35 -10.23 1.97 27.54
C GLU A 35 -9.78 0.50 27.70
N ILE A 36 -9.62 -0.26 26.61
CA ILE A 36 -9.12 -1.65 26.71
C ILE A 36 -7.72 -1.70 27.33
N ILE A 37 -6.83 -0.76 27.03
CA ILE A 37 -5.49 -0.72 27.63
C ILE A 37 -5.55 -0.45 29.13
N LYS A 38 -6.42 0.48 29.56
CA LYS A 38 -6.64 0.78 30.98
C LYS A 38 -7.16 -0.46 31.73
N GLN A 39 -8.19 -1.11 31.18
CA GLN A 39 -8.79 -2.31 31.75
C GLN A 39 -7.81 -3.51 31.74
N ALA A 40 -6.93 -3.59 30.73
CA ALA A 40 -5.91 -4.63 30.63
C ALA A 40 -4.81 -4.54 31.71
N GLY A 41 -4.67 -3.39 32.38
CA GLY A 41 -3.80 -3.23 33.54
C GLY A 41 -4.24 -4.11 34.70
N ASP A 42 -5.55 -4.16 34.95
CA ASP A 42 -6.16 -4.93 36.05
C ASP A 42 -6.54 -6.35 35.60
N ASN A 43 -6.90 -6.53 34.32
CA ASN A 43 -7.31 -7.82 33.77
C ASN A 43 -6.49 -8.21 32.53
N LYS A 44 -5.55 -9.16 32.69
CA LYS A 44 -4.66 -9.61 31.61
C LYS A 44 -5.39 -10.24 30.42
N ASP A 45 -6.62 -10.74 30.59
CA ASP A 45 -7.39 -11.35 29.51
C ASP A 45 -7.86 -10.30 28.48
N LEU A 46 -7.95 -9.03 28.91
CA LEU A 46 -8.30 -7.90 28.07
C LEU A 46 -7.12 -7.34 27.28
N ARG A 47 -5.90 -7.85 27.45
CA ARG A 47 -4.75 -7.38 26.68
C ARG A 47 -5.03 -7.48 25.17
N PRO A 48 -4.91 -6.38 24.42
CA PRO A 48 -5.23 -6.38 23.00
C PRO A 48 -4.31 -7.32 22.23
N LYS A 49 -4.80 -7.82 21.10
CA LYS A 49 -3.98 -8.61 20.18
C LYS A 49 -3.23 -7.68 19.22
N PRO A 50 -2.13 -8.13 18.59
CA PRO A 50 -1.34 -7.31 17.67
C PRO A 50 -2.14 -6.73 16.49
N HIS A 51 -3.21 -7.41 16.07
CA HIS A 51 -4.06 -6.92 14.97
C HIS A 51 -4.66 -5.54 15.27
N LEU A 52 -5.03 -5.25 16.53
CA LEU A 52 -5.70 -3.99 16.88
C LEU A 52 -4.72 -2.82 16.80
N TYR A 53 -3.47 -3.03 17.24
CA TYR A 53 -2.40 -2.06 17.01
C TYR A 53 -2.21 -1.79 15.53
N LEU A 54 -2.14 -2.84 14.70
CA LEU A 54 -1.96 -2.69 13.27
C LEU A 54 -3.14 -1.95 12.61
N SER A 55 -4.39 -2.27 12.99
CA SER A 55 -5.59 -1.56 12.52
C SER A 55 -5.49 -0.04 12.78
N ILE A 56 -5.14 0.35 14.00
CA ILE A 56 -5.01 1.76 14.39
C ILE A 56 -3.80 2.41 13.69
N MET A 57 -2.66 1.71 13.63
CA MET A 57 -1.47 2.18 12.93
C MET A 57 -1.73 2.43 11.44
N ARG A 58 -2.55 1.61 10.77
CA ARG A 58 -2.95 1.82 9.37
C ARG A 58 -3.62 3.18 9.19
N ALA A 59 -4.55 3.53 10.07
CA ALA A 59 -5.26 4.80 10.01
C ALA A 59 -4.30 5.99 10.23
N PHE A 60 -3.42 5.91 11.23
CA PHE A 60 -2.42 6.96 11.48
C PHE A 60 -1.37 7.08 10.37
N ALA A 61 -0.97 5.97 9.75
CA ALA A 61 -0.05 5.99 8.62
C ALA A 61 -0.65 6.70 7.41
N THR A 62 -1.96 6.51 7.14
CA THR A 62 -2.66 7.19 6.06
C THR A 62 -2.68 8.71 6.24
N ILE A 63 -2.90 9.21 7.46
CA ILE A 63 -2.86 10.66 7.74
C ILE A 63 -1.44 11.21 7.94
N GLY A 64 -0.42 10.35 8.01
CA GLY A 64 0.96 10.75 8.19
C GLY A 64 1.36 11.06 9.64
N ASP A 65 0.64 10.60 10.65
CA ASP A 65 1.07 10.78 12.05
C ASP A 65 2.18 9.78 12.40
N PHE A 66 3.40 10.14 12.05
CA PHE A 66 4.59 9.32 12.28
C PHE A 66 4.82 9.01 13.77
N ASP A 67 4.60 10.00 14.65
CA ASP A 67 4.89 9.86 16.06
C ASP A 67 3.92 8.88 16.73
N MET A 68 2.64 8.92 16.34
CA MET A 68 1.66 7.97 16.86
C MET A 68 1.93 6.54 16.37
N VAL A 69 2.27 6.36 15.08
CA VAL A 69 2.64 5.04 14.54
C VAL A 69 3.89 4.49 15.24
N ARG A 70 4.89 5.34 15.52
CA ARG A 70 6.10 4.95 16.28
C ARG A 70 5.74 4.47 17.68
N ARG A 71 4.95 5.25 18.43
CA ARG A 71 4.52 4.89 19.79
C ARG A 71 3.74 3.57 19.81
N LEU A 72 2.77 3.41 18.90
CA LEU A 72 1.98 2.18 18.81
C LEU A 72 2.85 0.96 18.52
N LYS A 73 3.82 1.09 17.61
CA LYS A 73 4.77 0.02 17.30
C LYS A 73 5.62 -0.39 18.49
N GLU A 74 6.16 0.57 19.24
CA GLU A 74 6.97 0.32 20.44
C GLU A 74 6.13 -0.34 21.55
N ARG A 75 4.88 0.11 21.73
CA ARG A 75 3.95 -0.40 22.73
C ARG A 75 3.31 -1.73 22.36
N MET A 76 3.22 -2.07 21.07
CA MET A 76 2.64 -3.32 20.61
C MET A 76 3.32 -4.54 21.26
N TRP A 77 4.65 -4.50 21.43
CA TRP A 77 5.41 -5.62 22.02
C TRP A 77 5.10 -5.90 23.50
N PRO A 78 5.19 -4.93 24.43
CA PRO A 78 4.90 -5.17 25.84
C PRO A 78 3.41 -5.36 26.15
N ASP A 79 2.52 -4.73 25.37
CA ASP A 79 1.11 -4.62 25.74
C ASP A 79 0.22 -5.66 25.05
N SER A 80 0.70 -6.29 23.98
CA SER A 80 -0.08 -7.32 23.29
C SER A 80 -0.11 -8.65 24.04
N VAL A 81 -1.20 -9.38 23.87
CA VAL A 81 -1.29 -10.79 24.25
C VAL A 81 -0.71 -11.70 23.16
N GLY A 82 0.01 -12.75 23.59
CA GLY A 82 0.58 -13.75 22.71
C GLY A 82 1.86 -13.30 22.01
N SER A 83 2.33 -14.11 21.06
CA SER A 83 3.51 -13.79 20.25
C SER A 83 3.14 -12.92 19.05
N ILE A 84 3.99 -11.94 18.73
CA ILE A 84 3.84 -11.14 17.52
C ILE A 84 4.53 -11.86 16.37
N SER A 85 3.76 -12.18 15.33
CA SER A 85 4.26 -12.85 14.13
C SER A 85 5.31 -11.99 13.41
N ARG A 86 6.18 -12.64 12.63
CA ARG A 86 7.15 -11.93 11.77
C ARG A 86 6.44 -11.01 10.76
N SER A 87 5.30 -11.45 10.22
CA SER A 87 4.49 -10.64 9.30
C SER A 87 3.94 -9.37 9.95
N ALA A 88 3.44 -9.46 11.19
CA ALA A 88 2.95 -8.31 11.94
C ALA A 88 4.07 -7.29 12.23
N LYS A 89 5.29 -7.76 12.55
CA LYS A 89 6.46 -6.89 12.72
C LYS A 89 6.82 -6.17 11.42
N GLN A 90 6.82 -6.89 10.30
CA GLN A 90 7.11 -6.32 8.98
C GLN A 90 6.06 -5.29 8.59
N GLU A 91 4.78 -5.57 8.81
CA GLU A 91 3.70 -4.63 8.53
C GLU A 91 3.86 -3.35 9.38
N ALA A 92 4.18 -3.48 10.67
CA ALA A 92 4.46 -2.34 11.54
C ALA A 92 5.66 -1.48 11.08
N ASP A 93 6.70 -2.11 10.52
CA ASP A 93 7.82 -1.40 9.88
C ASP A 93 7.39 -0.63 8.63
N GLU A 94 6.59 -1.26 7.77
CA GLU A 94 6.07 -0.65 6.54
C GLU A 94 5.12 0.52 6.84
N LEU A 95 4.28 0.38 7.87
CA LEU A 95 3.38 1.41 8.37
C LEU A 95 4.11 2.65 8.86
N LEU A 96 5.20 2.45 9.62
CA LEU A 96 6.03 3.55 10.12
C LEU A 96 6.71 4.31 8.97
N MET A 97 7.17 3.58 7.96
CA MET A 97 7.75 4.16 6.75
C MET A 97 6.71 4.94 5.93
N GLU A 98 5.49 4.40 5.79
CA GLU A 98 4.38 5.10 5.13
C GLU A 98 3.98 6.39 5.85
N ALA A 99 3.87 6.33 7.18
CA ALA A 99 3.57 7.51 7.99
C ALA A 99 4.62 8.60 7.79
N ALA A 100 5.91 8.23 7.76
CA ALA A 100 7.00 9.17 7.53
C ALA A 100 6.88 9.90 6.18
N ILE A 101 6.60 9.17 5.10
CA ILE A 101 6.50 9.79 3.77
C ILE A 101 5.23 10.63 3.62
N ASN A 102 4.13 10.25 4.28
CA ASN A 102 2.90 11.03 4.29
C ASN A 102 3.03 12.30 5.15
N ASN A 103 3.93 12.30 6.15
CA ASN A 103 4.30 13.49 6.90
C ASN A 103 5.40 14.34 6.23
N ASN A 104 5.71 14.11 4.95
CA ASN A 104 6.80 14.77 4.22
C ASN A 104 8.21 14.58 4.85
N GLN A 105 8.41 13.61 5.75
CA GLN A 105 9.71 13.29 6.32
C GLN A 105 10.51 12.36 5.38
N VAL A 106 10.86 12.88 4.20
CA VAL A 106 11.45 12.09 3.10
C VAL A 106 12.74 11.38 3.51
N ASP A 107 13.61 12.05 4.27
CA ASP A 107 14.88 11.44 4.72
C ASP A 107 14.67 10.29 5.71
N VAL A 108 13.68 10.40 6.59
CA VAL A 108 13.29 9.34 7.53
C VAL A 108 12.74 8.15 6.77
N ALA A 109 11.80 8.39 5.85
CA ALA A 109 11.22 7.37 4.99
C ALA A 109 12.31 6.66 4.16
N ARG A 110 13.26 7.41 3.60
CA ARG A 110 14.39 6.87 2.84
C ARG A 110 15.27 5.94 3.68
N ARG A 111 15.62 6.33 4.91
CA ARG A 111 16.40 5.48 5.82
C ARG A 111 15.66 4.18 6.18
N LEU A 112 14.37 4.28 6.48
CA LEU A 112 13.54 3.10 6.78
C LEU A 112 13.42 2.17 5.56
N LEU A 113 13.20 2.75 4.38
CA LEU A 113 13.12 2.00 3.12
C LEU A 113 14.41 1.24 2.84
N ARG A 114 15.60 1.86 2.98
CA ARG A 114 16.90 1.17 2.82
C ARG A 114 17.00 -0.05 3.75
N ARG A 115 16.59 0.10 5.01
CA ARG A 115 16.62 -1.00 5.98
C ARG A 115 15.70 -2.16 5.55
N ILE A 116 14.50 -1.85 5.06
CA ILE A 116 13.53 -2.86 4.63
C ILE A 116 14.01 -3.56 3.35
N VAL A 117 14.47 -2.80 2.36
CA VAL A 117 14.95 -3.33 1.08
C VAL A 117 16.19 -4.19 1.27
N ASN A 118 17.16 -3.78 2.09
CA ASN A 118 18.34 -4.61 2.38
C ASN A 118 17.99 -5.95 3.05
N GLY A 119 16.84 -6.04 3.71
CA GLY A 119 16.36 -7.27 4.35
C GLY A 119 15.41 -8.12 3.48
N LYS A 120 15.07 -7.68 2.27
CA LYS A 120 14.14 -8.35 1.35
C LYS A 120 14.80 -8.55 -0.01
N GLU A 121 14.80 -9.78 -0.53
CA GLU A 121 15.30 -10.04 -1.89
C GLU A 121 14.43 -9.36 -2.95
N HIS A 122 13.11 -9.36 -2.78
CA HIS A 122 12.15 -8.81 -3.73
C HIS A 122 10.93 -8.20 -3.02
N PHE A 123 10.36 -7.14 -3.58
CA PHE A 123 9.05 -6.59 -3.17
C PHE A 123 8.24 -6.17 -4.40
N SER A 124 6.92 -6.20 -4.28
CA SER A 124 6.02 -5.76 -5.35
C SER A 124 5.93 -4.24 -5.41
N TRP A 125 5.98 -3.65 -6.61
CA TRP A 125 5.74 -2.22 -6.82
C TRP A 125 4.33 -1.76 -6.41
N ARG A 126 3.36 -2.70 -6.36
CA ARG A 126 2.00 -2.42 -5.87
C ARG A 126 1.88 -2.49 -4.34
N SER A 127 2.91 -2.92 -3.63
CA SER A 127 2.93 -2.95 -2.17
C SER A 127 3.16 -1.56 -1.58
N ARG A 128 2.88 -1.39 -0.27
CA ARG A 128 3.23 -0.15 0.46
C ARG A 128 4.69 0.23 0.26
N VAL A 129 5.61 -0.74 0.35
CA VAL A 129 7.05 -0.53 0.12
C VAL A 129 7.32 0.07 -1.26
N GLY A 130 6.69 -0.48 -2.31
CA GLY A 130 6.84 0.00 -3.67
C GLY A 130 6.31 1.41 -3.89
N LEU A 131 5.15 1.71 -3.32
CA LEU A 131 4.56 3.05 -3.38
C LEU A 131 5.41 4.10 -2.65
N VAL A 132 5.90 3.78 -1.45
CA VAL A 132 6.82 4.68 -0.73
C VAL A 132 8.12 4.85 -1.50
N ALA A 133 8.66 3.79 -2.08
CA ALA A 133 9.87 3.86 -2.90
C ALA A 133 9.70 4.86 -4.05
N LEU A 134 8.59 4.77 -4.80
CA LEU A 134 8.28 5.73 -5.86
C LEU A 134 8.15 7.18 -5.34
N LYS A 135 7.44 7.37 -4.22
CA LYS A 135 7.24 8.70 -3.62
C LYS A 135 8.54 9.31 -3.08
N VAL A 136 9.42 8.50 -2.49
CA VAL A 136 10.75 8.96 -2.04
C VAL A 136 11.62 9.37 -3.23
N GLU A 137 11.65 8.58 -4.30
CA GLU A 137 12.47 8.89 -5.47
C GLU A 137 12.01 10.16 -6.18
N THR A 138 10.70 10.29 -6.41
CA THR A 138 10.09 11.47 -7.04
C THR A 138 10.37 12.74 -6.24
N LEU A 139 10.23 12.71 -4.91
CA LEU A 139 10.53 13.86 -4.05
C LEU A 139 12.03 14.15 -3.90
N SER A 140 12.91 13.17 -4.16
CA SER A 140 14.36 13.33 -4.04
C SER A 140 15.07 13.65 -5.37
N GLY A 141 14.31 13.70 -6.47
CA GLY A 141 14.87 13.86 -7.82
C GLY A 141 15.86 12.76 -8.21
N PHE A 142 15.71 11.53 -7.69
CA PHE A 142 16.56 10.37 -8.00
C PHE A 142 18.07 10.51 -7.70
N THR A 143 18.48 11.55 -6.97
CA THR A 143 19.90 11.86 -6.69
C THR A 143 20.53 10.93 -5.64
N ASN A 144 19.73 10.32 -4.76
CA ASN A 144 20.18 9.51 -3.62
C ASN A 144 19.37 8.21 -3.46
N SER A 145 19.06 7.58 -4.60
CA SER A 145 18.17 6.43 -4.69
C SER A 145 18.55 5.30 -3.72
N PRO A 146 17.67 4.92 -2.77
CA PRO A 146 17.83 3.72 -1.95
C PRO A 146 17.75 2.41 -2.74
N LEU A 147 17.41 2.46 -4.03
CA LEU A 147 17.22 1.31 -4.91
C LEU A 147 18.39 1.09 -5.88
N ARG A 148 19.53 1.77 -5.67
CA ARG A 148 20.73 1.57 -6.49
C ARG A 148 21.48 0.28 -6.07
N PRO A 149 21.87 -0.59 -7.02
CA PRO A 149 21.63 -0.49 -8.47
C PRO A 149 20.28 -1.09 -8.89
N HIS A 150 19.49 -0.27 -9.60
CA HIS A 150 18.34 -0.52 -10.49
C HIS A 150 17.42 -1.74 -10.22
N VAL A 151 16.30 -1.50 -9.54
CA VAL A 151 15.10 -2.38 -9.59
C VAL A 151 14.24 -2.11 -10.85
N PHE A 152 14.59 -1.12 -11.68
CA PHE A 152 14.08 -1.06 -13.04
C PHE A 152 14.99 -1.91 -13.92
N PRO A 153 14.55 -3.07 -14.43
CA PRO A 153 15.31 -3.72 -15.47
C PRO A 153 15.38 -2.75 -16.66
N GLN A 154 16.58 -2.19 -16.86
CA GLN A 154 17.08 -1.56 -18.09
C GLN A 154 16.68 -0.11 -18.42
N ILE A 155 16.11 0.68 -17.51
CA ILE A 155 15.83 2.11 -17.79
C ILE A 155 16.98 3.01 -17.33
N LEU A 156 17.74 3.64 -18.25
CA LEU A 156 18.72 4.69 -17.95
C LEU A 156 18.02 6.05 -17.96
N LEU A 157 18.31 6.88 -16.96
CA LEU A 157 17.63 8.16 -16.73
C LEU A 157 17.80 9.17 -17.89
N ASN A 158 18.86 9.04 -18.67
CA ASN A 158 19.17 9.92 -19.81
C ASN A 158 18.67 9.37 -21.15
N ASP A 159 18.11 8.16 -21.15
CA ASP A 159 17.59 7.60 -22.39
C ASP A 159 16.25 8.27 -22.73
N PRO A 160 16.03 8.59 -24.02
CA PRO A 160 14.75 9.11 -24.48
C PRO A 160 13.65 8.07 -24.23
N VAL A 161 12.43 8.51 -23.92
CA VAL A 161 11.28 7.63 -23.61
C VAL A 161 11.02 6.66 -24.77
N GLU A 162 11.27 7.11 -25.99
CA GLU A 162 11.18 6.37 -27.25
C GLU A 162 12.03 5.09 -27.26
N LYS A 163 13.12 5.03 -26.48
CA LYS A 163 13.95 3.82 -26.35
C LYS A 163 13.21 2.66 -25.68
N TYR A 164 12.26 2.97 -24.81
CA TYR A 164 11.49 2.00 -24.01
C TYR A 164 10.08 1.78 -24.53
N MET A 165 9.61 2.66 -25.40
CA MET A 165 8.33 2.50 -26.08
C MET A 165 8.46 1.52 -27.24
N ILE A 166 7.42 0.72 -27.46
CA ILE A 166 7.29 -0.05 -28.69
C ILE A 166 7.01 0.93 -29.83
N PRO A 167 7.84 1.00 -30.88
CA PRO A 167 7.60 1.89 -32.01
C PRO A 167 6.21 1.65 -32.63
N PHE A 168 5.57 2.71 -33.10
CA PHE A 168 4.21 2.65 -33.64
C PHE A 168 4.03 1.62 -34.76
N ARG A 169 5.04 1.41 -35.59
CA ARG A 169 4.98 0.38 -36.65
C ARG A 169 5.09 -1.04 -36.10
N GLU A 170 5.85 -1.22 -35.03
CA GLU A 170 6.06 -2.52 -34.38
C GLU A 170 4.85 -2.93 -33.52
N SER A 171 4.08 -1.95 -33.04
CA SER A 171 2.84 -2.22 -32.32
C SER A 171 1.72 -2.78 -33.22
N ARG A 172 1.91 -2.77 -34.55
CA ARG A 172 0.97 -3.27 -35.57
C ARG A 172 -0.45 -2.74 -35.31
N PRO A 173 -0.68 -1.45 -35.56
CA PRO A 173 -1.96 -0.81 -35.28
C PRO A 173 -3.08 -1.42 -36.14
N LEU A 174 -4.29 -1.35 -35.62
CA LEU A 174 -5.49 -1.86 -36.28
C LEU A 174 -6.22 -0.73 -37.01
N GLY A 175 -6.91 -1.04 -38.11
CA GLY A 175 -7.85 -0.11 -38.74
C GLY A 175 -8.97 0.27 -37.76
N ALA A 176 -9.29 1.56 -37.67
CA ALA A 176 -10.34 2.07 -36.79
C ALA A 176 -11.75 1.65 -37.24
N ASP A 177 -11.88 1.21 -38.49
CA ASP A 177 -13.09 0.68 -39.13
C ASP A 177 -13.32 -0.82 -38.88
N LEU A 178 -12.36 -1.51 -38.24
CA LEU A 178 -12.45 -2.95 -38.02
C LEU A 178 -13.52 -3.32 -36.99
N ILE A 179 -14.29 -4.37 -37.31
CA ILE A 179 -15.26 -4.98 -36.40
C ILE A 179 -14.49 -5.73 -35.29
N LEU A 180 -14.80 -5.39 -34.03
CA LEU A 180 -14.08 -5.87 -32.84
C LEU A 180 -14.02 -7.42 -32.76
N GLU A 181 -15.10 -8.10 -33.14
CA GLU A 181 -15.19 -9.57 -33.14
C GLU A 181 -14.09 -10.22 -34.00
N ASN A 182 -13.71 -9.58 -35.11
CA ASN A 182 -12.70 -10.10 -36.04
C ASN A 182 -11.27 -9.96 -35.49
N VAL A 183 -11.07 -9.16 -34.45
CA VAL A 183 -9.74 -8.82 -33.89
C VAL A 183 -9.65 -9.11 -32.39
N ALA A 184 -10.65 -9.74 -31.78
CA ALA A 184 -10.73 -10.01 -30.34
C ALA A 184 -9.49 -10.74 -29.80
N MET A 185 -8.95 -11.70 -30.58
CA MET A 185 -7.73 -12.44 -30.21
C MET A 185 -6.50 -11.54 -30.03
N ARG A 186 -6.46 -10.37 -30.67
CA ARG A 186 -5.36 -9.40 -30.51
C ARG A 186 -5.34 -8.84 -29.09
N PHE A 187 -6.50 -8.59 -28.51
CA PHE A 187 -6.63 -8.02 -27.16
C PHE A 187 -6.39 -9.04 -26.04
N LEU A 188 -6.37 -10.34 -26.34
CA LEU A 188 -5.89 -11.37 -25.42
C LEU A 188 -4.36 -11.35 -25.27
N LYS A 189 -3.65 -10.97 -26.33
CA LYS A 189 -2.19 -10.93 -26.36
C LYS A 189 -1.65 -9.57 -25.91
N ASP A 190 -2.28 -8.49 -26.36
CA ASP A 190 -1.80 -7.13 -26.16
C ASP A 190 -2.80 -6.33 -25.32
N SER A 191 -2.31 -5.76 -24.22
CA SER A 191 -3.17 -5.04 -23.27
C SER A 191 -3.74 -3.72 -23.81
N ALA A 192 -3.06 -3.14 -24.81
CA ALA A 192 -3.44 -1.90 -25.49
C ALA A 192 -2.99 -1.96 -26.95
N VAL A 193 -3.86 -1.55 -27.88
CA VAL A 193 -3.59 -1.60 -29.32
C VAL A 193 -3.95 -0.24 -29.94
N PRO A 194 -3.03 0.42 -30.67
CA PRO A 194 -3.34 1.68 -31.36
C PRO A 194 -4.25 1.45 -32.57
N LEU A 195 -5.07 2.44 -32.88
CA LEU A 195 -5.95 2.48 -34.05
C LEU A 195 -5.46 3.51 -35.08
N VAL A 196 -5.52 3.14 -36.35
CA VAL A 196 -5.23 4.02 -37.50
C VAL A 196 -6.47 4.31 -38.33
N ASN A 197 -6.55 5.51 -38.88
CA ASN A 197 -7.49 5.80 -39.97
C ASN A 197 -6.93 5.35 -41.33
N ASP A 198 -7.72 5.54 -42.38
CA ASP A 198 -7.35 5.19 -43.78
C ASP A 198 -6.11 5.93 -44.29
N TRP A 199 -5.74 7.04 -43.65
CA TRP A 199 -4.52 7.80 -43.95
C TRP A 199 -3.31 7.35 -43.12
N GLY A 200 -3.44 6.27 -42.34
CA GLY A 200 -2.38 5.70 -41.52
C GLY A 200 -2.03 6.52 -40.26
N SER A 201 -2.84 7.53 -39.94
CA SER A 201 -2.65 8.37 -38.75
C SER A 201 -3.27 7.70 -37.52
N CYS A 202 -2.57 7.75 -36.39
CA CYS A 202 -3.11 7.25 -35.12
C CYS A 202 -4.31 8.10 -34.69
N VAL A 203 -5.46 7.47 -34.50
CA VAL A 203 -6.70 8.13 -34.08
C VAL A 203 -7.11 7.78 -32.64
N GLY A 204 -6.45 6.79 -32.03
CA GLY A 204 -6.74 6.38 -30.66
C GLY A 204 -6.02 5.11 -30.25
N ILE A 205 -6.28 4.68 -29.02
CA ILE A 205 -5.78 3.42 -28.45
C ILE A 205 -6.95 2.72 -27.78
N VAL A 206 -7.11 1.43 -28.04
CA VAL A 206 -8.12 0.59 -27.37
C VAL A 206 -7.42 -0.27 -26.33
N HIS A 207 -7.91 -0.22 -25.09
CA HIS A 207 -7.45 -1.11 -24.05
C HIS A 207 -8.32 -2.37 -24.00
N SER A 208 -7.68 -3.52 -23.85
CA SER A 208 -8.34 -4.82 -23.65
C SER A 208 -9.40 -4.81 -22.54
N ARG A 209 -9.22 -3.97 -21.51
CA ARG A 209 -10.14 -3.80 -20.39
C ARG A 209 -11.42 -3.05 -20.73
N ASP A 210 -11.40 -2.26 -21.80
CA ASP A 210 -12.56 -1.47 -22.24
C ASP A 210 -13.50 -2.33 -23.10
N CYS A 211 -13.02 -3.47 -23.61
CA CYS A 211 -13.81 -4.49 -24.31
C CYS A 211 -14.68 -5.30 -23.33
N THR A 212 -15.73 -4.67 -22.81
CA THR A 212 -16.58 -5.21 -21.72
C THR A 212 -17.86 -5.91 -22.20
N LYS A 213 -18.16 -5.87 -23.50
CA LYS A 213 -19.29 -6.60 -24.07
C LYS A 213 -18.88 -8.05 -24.37
N VAL A 214 -19.45 -8.97 -23.60
CA VAL A 214 -19.54 -10.40 -23.91
C VAL A 214 -20.72 -10.62 -24.83
#